data_AF-A0A8R7Q6N9-F1
#
_entry.id   AF-A0A8R7Q6N9-F1
#
_cell.length_a   1.000
_cell.length_b   1.000
_cell.length_c   1.000
_cell.angle_alpha   90.00
_cell.angle_beta   90.00
_cell.angle_gamma   90.00
#
_symmetry.space_group_name_H-M   'P 1'
#
loop_
_entity.id
_entity.type
_entity.pdbx_description
1 polymer ?
#
loop_
_entity_poly.entity_id
_entity_poly.type
_entity_poly.pdbx_seq_one_letter_code
_entity_poly.pdbx_strand_id
1 'polypeptide(L)'
;MDLKREECSQLFPSEQICSHPFYVAGQGFILFVRCNMVEQSGSCRFGIFLCTNLKLKDSTGVSVNYEFAARTRPSGHFVSKYNASHTFTDRSSSGSRDFFSVPWVTFLADDNPFFIDGVLHLRLDLKV
;
A
#
# COMPACT_ATOMS: atom_id res chain seq x y z
N MET A 1 -5.16 4.81 5.59
CA MET A 1 -3.78 4.98 6.10
C MET A 1 -3.31 6.30 5.57
N ASP A 2 -3.00 7.21 6.48
CA ASP A 2 -2.68 8.59 6.14
C ASP A 2 -1.22 8.81 6.49
N LEU A 3 -0.47 9.38 5.56
CA LEU A 3 0.97 9.56 5.65
C LEU A 3 1.32 10.98 5.28
N LYS A 4 2.07 11.67 6.12
CA LYS A 4 2.64 12.97 5.79
C LYS A 4 3.70 12.80 4.71
N ARG A 5 3.87 13.82 3.87
CA ARG A 5 4.93 13.83 2.84
C ARG A 5 6.31 13.60 3.44
N GLU A 6 6.57 14.14 4.63
CA GLU A 6 7.83 13.92 5.34
C GLU A 6 8.01 12.45 5.72
N GLU A 7 6.95 11.78 6.20
CA GLU A 7 6.99 10.34 6.50
C GLU A 7 7.21 9.51 5.23
N CYS A 8 6.56 9.89 4.12
CA CYS A 8 6.83 9.26 2.83
C CYS A 8 8.28 9.44 2.40
N SER A 9 8.91 10.59 2.65
CA SER A 9 10.32 10.83 2.27
C SER A 9 11.31 9.90 2.98
N GLN A 10 11.00 9.51 4.23
CA GLN A 10 11.85 8.61 5.02
C GLN A 10 11.76 7.14 4.59
N LEU A 11 10.77 6.78 3.78
CA LEU A 11 10.68 5.43 3.19
C LEU A 11 11.89 5.12 2.28
N PHE A 12 12.57 6.14 1.76
CA PHE A 12 13.74 5.96 0.89
C PHE A 12 15.01 5.70 1.70
N PRO A 13 15.86 4.74 1.30
CA PRO A 13 15.72 3.88 0.12
C PRO A 13 14.93 2.58 0.35
N SER A 14 14.73 2.16 1.60
CA SER A 14 14.19 0.82 1.90
C SER A 14 13.45 0.71 3.24
N GLU A 15 13.01 1.82 3.84
CA GLU A 15 12.18 1.74 5.04
C GLU A 15 10.74 1.35 4.67
N GLN A 16 9.99 0.88 5.68
CA GLN A 16 8.59 0.53 5.54
C GLN A 16 7.77 1.14 6.68
N ILE A 17 6.55 1.56 6.37
CA ILE A 17 5.57 1.98 7.37
C ILE A 17 4.40 1.00 7.32
N CYS A 18 4.02 0.49 8.49
CA CYS A 18 2.92 -0.45 8.64
C CYS A 18 1.69 0.24 9.24
N SER A 19 0.51 -0.20 8.83
CA SER A 19 -0.73 0.11 9.54
C SER A 19 -0.80 -0.64 10.86
N HIS A 20 -1.73 -0.23 11.72
CA HIS A 20 -2.22 -1.11 12.77
C HIS A 20 -2.81 -2.39 12.14
N PRO A 21 -2.69 -3.55 12.79
CA PRO A 21 -3.30 -4.78 12.31
C PRO A 21 -4.83 -4.68 12.35
N PHE A 22 -5.50 -5.30 11.39
CA PHE A 22 -6.95 -5.41 11.33
C PHE A 22 -7.36 -6.83 10.95
N TYR A 23 -8.60 -7.22 11.23
CA TYR A 23 -9.04 -8.61 11.10
C TYR A 23 -10.21 -8.73 10.12
N VAL A 24 -10.14 -9.72 9.24
CA VAL A 24 -11.22 -10.08 8.32
C VAL A 24 -11.37 -11.60 8.32
N ALA A 25 -12.60 -12.10 8.53
CA ALA A 25 -12.88 -13.53 8.67
C ALA A 25 -11.95 -14.26 9.68
N GLY A 26 -11.57 -13.57 10.76
CA GLY A 26 -10.64 -14.10 11.78
C GLY A 26 -9.16 -14.06 11.40
N GLN A 27 -8.81 -13.72 10.15
CA GLN A 27 -7.43 -13.55 9.70
C GLN A 27 -6.95 -12.12 9.94
N GLY A 28 -5.80 -11.99 10.61
CA GLY A 28 -5.14 -10.71 10.84
C GLY A 28 -4.33 -10.28 9.62
N PHE A 29 -4.52 -9.04 9.19
CA PHE A 29 -3.85 -8.39 8.08
C PHE A 29 -3.14 -7.11 8.52
N ILE A 30 -2.07 -6.77 7.81
CA ILE A 30 -1.37 -5.48 7.91
C ILE A 30 -1.23 -4.92 6.49
N LEU A 31 -1.53 -3.62 6.34
CA LEU A 31 -1.18 -2.85 5.17
C LEU A 31 0.19 -2.21 5.42
N PHE A 32 1.12 -2.32 4.50
CA PHE A 32 2.39 -1.61 4.60
C PHE A 32 2.78 -0.96 3.28
N VAL A 33 3.55 0.12 3.39
CA VAL A 33 4.12 0.86 2.26
C VAL A 33 5.64 0.86 2.38
N ARG A 34 6.33 0.93 1.24
CA ARG A 34 7.79 1.03 1.19
C ARG A 34 8.29 1.69 -0.09
N CYS A 35 9.50 2.22 -0.07
CA CYS A 35 10.24 2.47 -1.31
C CYS A 35 10.61 1.12 -1.95
N ASN A 36 10.24 0.92 -3.20
CA ASN A 36 10.56 -0.29 -3.95
C ASN A 36 11.56 0.06 -5.07
N MET A 37 12.82 -0.34 -4.89
CA MET A 37 13.83 -0.22 -5.93
C MET A 37 13.55 -1.17 -7.11
N VAL A 38 13.75 -0.68 -8.32
CA VAL A 38 13.70 -1.46 -9.56
C VAL A 38 15.10 -1.70 -10.05
N GLU A 39 15.62 -2.90 -9.76
CA GLU A 39 17.01 -3.32 -9.91
C GLU A 39 17.61 -2.97 -11.28
N GLN A 40 16.86 -3.16 -12.37
CA GLN A 40 17.36 -2.88 -13.73
C GLN A 40 17.57 -1.39 -14.03
N SER A 41 16.92 -0.49 -13.30
CA SER A 41 16.91 0.95 -13.60
C SER A 41 17.51 1.81 -12.48
N GLY A 42 17.78 1.23 -11.30
CA GLY A 42 18.15 1.97 -10.09
C GLY A 42 17.06 2.92 -9.58
N SER A 43 15.87 2.94 -10.20
CA SER A 43 14.79 3.86 -9.81
C SER A 43 13.95 3.30 -8.66
N CYS A 44 13.60 4.15 -7.69
CA CYS A 44 12.63 3.80 -6.65
C CYS A 44 11.21 4.17 -7.08
N ARG A 45 10.24 3.35 -6.67
CA ARG A 45 8.80 3.53 -6.86
C ARG A 45 8.06 3.33 -5.54
N PHE A 46 6.86 3.89 -5.43
CA PHE A 46 6.02 3.70 -4.25
C PHE A 46 5.34 2.35 -4.27
N GLY A 47 5.70 1.50 -3.31
CA GLY A 47 5.11 0.18 -3.12
C GLY A 47 4.05 0.19 -2.02
N ILE A 48 2.98 -0.56 -2.22
CA ILE A 48 1.91 -0.81 -1.24
C ILE A 48 1.53 -2.29 -1.26
N PHE A 49 1.45 -2.88 -0.09
CA PHE A 49 1.28 -4.32 0.07
C PHE A 49 0.38 -4.66 1.25
N LEU A 50 -0.40 -5.69 1.07
CA LEU A 50 -1.17 -6.35 2.11
C LEU A 50 -0.44 -7.64 2.49
N CYS A 51 -0.29 -7.92 3.78
CA CYS A 51 0.24 -9.18 4.28
C CYS A 51 -0.56 -9.70 5.47
N THR A 52 -0.40 -10.99 5.77
CA THR A 52 -0.96 -11.61 6.97
C THR A 52 -0.01 -11.49 8.15
N ASN A 53 -0.55 -11.09 9.32
CA ASN A 53 0.25 -10.89 10.55
C ASN A 53 0.30 -12.14 11.44
N LEU A 54 -0.69 -13.03 11.35
CA LEU A 54 -0.92 -14.10 12.33
C LEU A 54 -1.26 -15.42 11.64
N LYS A 55 -0.72 -16.50 12.23
CA LYS A 55 -1.07 -17.88 11.94
C LYS A 55 -2.13 -18.35 12.94
N LEU A 56 -3.28 -18.82 12.45
CA LEU A 56 -4.03 -19.86 13.16
C LEU A 56 -3.44 -21.20 12.73
N LYS A 57 -3.05 -22.05 13.69
CA LYS A 57 -2.61 -23.43 13.41
C LYS A 57 -3.76 -24.10 12.64
N ASP A 58 -3.45 -24.76 11.52
CA ASP A 58 -4.40 -25.46 10.64
C ASP A 58 -5.36 -24.59 9.80
N SER A 59 -5.03 -23.32 9.57
CA SER A 59 -5.79 -22.44 8.68
C SER A 59 -5.60 -22.79 7.19
N THR A 60 -6.69 -23.16 6.52
CA THR A 60 -6.80 -23.10 5.05
C THR A 60 -6.85 -21.62 4.68
N GLY A 61 -5.85 -21.11 3.94
CA GLY A 61 -5.67 -19.68 3.69
C GLY A 61 -6.92 -18.91 3.25
N VAL A 62 -6.92 -17.58 3.44
CA VAL A 62 -8.09 -16.74 3.19
C VAL A 62 -7.99 -16.11 1.80
N SER A 63 -8.98 -16.40 0.95
CA SER A 63 -9.17 -15.71 -0.32
C SER A 63 -9.87 -14.37 -0.10
N VAL A 64 -9.27 -13.30 -0.60
CA VAL A 64 -9.85 -11.96 -0.53
C VAL A 64 -9.74 -11.25 -1.86
N ASN A 65 -10.77 -10.47 -2.18
CA ASN A 65 -10.74 -9.45 -3.20
C ASN A 65 -10.41 -8.13 -2.51
N TYR A 66 -9.40 -7.41 -3.01
CA TYR A 66 -9.00 -6.16 -2.40
C TYR A 66 -8.66 -5.09 -3.44
N GLU A 67 -8.90 -3.86 -3.04
CA GLU A 67 -8.68 -2.65 -3.82
C GLU A 67 -7.84 -1.67 -3.01
N PHE A 68 -6.77 -1.16 -3.61
CA PHE A 68 -6.03 -0.01 -3.12
C PHE A 68 -6.39 1.24 -3.92
N ALA A 69 -6.73 2.29 -3.20
CA ALA A 69 -7.07 3.59 -3.76
C ALA A 69 -6.32 4.71 -3.03
N ALA A 70 -6.14 5.84 -3.73
CA ALA A 70 -5.57 7.06 -3.17
C ALA A 70 -6.52 8.23 -3.38
N ARG A 71 -6.62 9.12 -2.39
CA ARG A 71 -7.38 10.36 -2.52
C ARG A 71 -6.60 11.36 -3.37
N THR A 72 -7.28 12.05 -4.29
CA THR A 72 -6.63 13.01 -5.20
C THR A 72 -7.34 14.35 -5.26
N ARG A 73 -6.60 15.42 -5.54
CA ARG A 73 -7.14 16.72 -5.96
C ARG A 73 -7.60 16.70 -7.43
N PRO A 74 -8.48 17.66 -7.82
CA PRO A 74 -9.22 18.57 -6.95
C PRO A 74 -10.48 17.94 -6.33
N SER A 75 -10.91 16.77 -6.82
CA SER A 75 -12.18 16.16 -6.44
C SER A 75 -12.27 15.76 -4.97
N GLY A 76 -11.13 15.49 -4.32
CA GLY A 76 -11.10 14.95 -2.97
C GLY A 76 -11.70 13.55 -2.89
N HIS A 77 -11.88 12.86 -4.02
CA HIS A 77 -12.36 11.49 -4.07
C HIS A 77 -11.20 10.50 -4.12
N PHE A 78 -11.46 9.28 -3.65
CA PHE A 78 -10.55 8.16 -3.83
C PHE A 78 -10.62 7.64 -5.27
N VAL A 79 -9.46 7.46 -5.88
CA VAL A 79 -9.32 6.84 -7.20
C VAL A 79 -8.69 5.47 -7.03
N SER A 80 -9.37 4.45 -7.54
CA SER A 80 -8.85 3.09 -7.61
C SER A 80 -7.57 3.04 -8.45
N LYS A 81 -6.52 2.41 -7.95
CA LYS A 81 -5.25 2.25 -8.69
C LYS A 81 -4.78 0.81 -8.80
N TYR A 82 -5.24 -0.06 -7.90
CA TYR A 82 -4.88 -1.47 -7.92
C TYR A 82 -6.01 -2.31 -7.34
N ASN A 83 -6.39 -3.35 -8.07
CA ASN A 83 -7.37 -4.34 -7.66
C ASN A 83 -6.79 -5.73 -7.89
N ALA A 84 -7.00 -6.63 -6.92
CA ALA A 84 -6.56 -8.01 -7.06
C ALA A 84 -7.45 -8.96 -6.26
N SER A 85 -7.40 -10.22 -6.66
CA SER A 85 -7.88 -11.35 -5.87
C SER A 85 -6.66 -12.18 -5.47
N HIS A 86 -6.53 -12.50 -4.19
CA HIS A 86 -5.40 -13.28 -3.70
C HIS A 86 -5.82 -14.20 -2.56
N THR A 87 -5.32 -15.43 -2.60
CA THR A 87 -5.44 -16.37 -1.48
C THR A 87 -4.23 -16.23 -0.60
N PHE A 88 -4.41 -15.56 0.53
CA PHE A 88 -3.35 -15.36 1.50
C PHE A 88 -3.10 -16.64 2.30
N THR A 89 -1.94 -17.24 2.07
CA THR A 89 -1.38 -18.35 2.84
C THR A 89 -0.31 -17.86 3.83
N ASP A 90 0.36 -18.77 4.53
CA ASP A 90 1.36 -18.43 5.56
C ASP A 90 2.44 -17.46 5.01
N ARG A 91 2.64 -16.33 5.70
CA ARG A 91 3.60 -15.26 5.35
C ARG A 91 3.50 -14.77 3.90
N SER A 92 2.32 -14.83 3.32
CA SER A 92 2.07 -14.26 1.99
C SER A 92 1.91 -12.75 2.06
N SER A 93 2.38 -12.08 1.01
CA SER A 93 2.12 -10.67 0.77
C SER A 93 1.77 -10.47 -0.69
N SER A 94 0.85 -9.54 -0.95
CA SER A 94 0.40 -9.21 -2.29
C SER A 94 0.10 -7.72 -2.39
N GLY A 95 0.38 -7.12 -3.55
CA GLY A 95 0.19 -5.69 -3.76
C GLY A 95 0.87 -5.16 -5.00
N SER A 96 1.14 -3.85 -5.02
CA SER A 96 1.77 -3.16 -6.13
C SER A 96 3.17 -2.66 -5.76
N ARG A 97 4.13 -2.93 -6.64
CA ARG A 97 5.50 -2.39 -6.57
C ARG A 97 5.61 -0.97 -7.13
N ASP A 98 4.58 -0.51 -7.84
CA ASP A 98 4.52 0.79 -8.52
C ASP A 98 3.10 1.38 -8.45
N PHE A 99 2.68 1.76 -7.25
CA PHE A 99 1.29 2.15 -6.99
C PHE A 99 0.88 3.45 -7.70
N PHE A 100 1.81 4.40 -7.85
CA PHE A 100 1.54 5.68 -8.52
C PHE A 100 1.98 5.71 -9.99
N SER A 101 2.65 4.68 -10.48
CA SER A 101 3.15 4.60 -11.86
C SER A 101 4.08 5.76 -12.23
N VAL A 102 4.82 6.27 -11.25
CA VAL A 102 5.78 7.37 -11.40
C VAL A 102 7.02 7.12 -10.55
N PRO A 103 8.19 7.64 -10.95
CA PRO A 103 9.39 7.58 -10.12
C PRO A 103 9.21 8.29 -8.77
N TRP A 104 10.00 7.87 -7.78
CA TRP A 104 9.96 8.40 -6.41
C TRP A 104 10.06 9.93 -6.33
N VAL A 105 10.95 10.54 -7.11
CA VAL A 105 11.13 12.00 -7.16
C VAL A 105 9.85 12.70 -7.65
N THR A 106 9.21 12.16 -8.67
CA THR A 106 7.93 12.69 -9.20
C THR A 106 6.78 12.44 -8.22
N PHE A 107 6.80 11.32 -7.50
CA PHE A 107 5.82 11.03 -6.45
C PHE A 107 5.89 12.09 -5.34
N LEU A 108 7.08 12.40 -4.83
CA LEU A 108 7.27 13.36 -3.72
C LEU A 108 7.20 14.84 -4.12
N ALA A 109 7.02 15.16 -5.41
CA ALA A 109 6.95 16.55 -5.87
C ALA A 109 5.82 17.34 -5.19
N ASP A 110 6.05 18.64 -4.96
CA ASP A 110 5.10 19.50 -4.24
C ASP A 110 3.76 19.66 -4.96
N ASP A 111 3.79 19.61 -6.29
CA ASP A 111 2.64 19.71 -7.18
C ASP A 111 1.88 18.38 -7.36
N ASN A 112 2.35 17.28 -6.74
CA ASN A 112 1.71 15.99 -6.87
C ASN A 112 0.27 16.03 -6.29
N PRO A 113 -0.76 15.61 -7.07
CA PRO A 113 -2.16 15.78 -6.68
C PRO A 113 -2.62 14.85 -5.55
N PHE A 114 -1.82 13.83 -5.19
CA PHE A 114 -2.16 12.87 -4.14
C PHE A 114 -1.83 13.38 -2.73
N PHE A 115 -1.02 14.43 -2.59
CA PHE A 115 -0.72 15.06 -1.29
C PHE A 115 -1.67 16.22 -1.00
N ILE A 116 -2.78 15.95 -0.32
CA ILE A 116 -3.78 16.95 0.09
C ILE A 116 -3.33 17.54 1.43
N ASP A 117 -3.04 18.84 1.46
CA ASP A 117 -2.50 19.53 2.64
C ASP A 117 -1.27 18.83 3.23
N GLY A 118 -0.39 18.31 2.35
CA GLY A 118 0.82 17.59 2.74
C GLY A 118 0.60 16.14 3.18
N VAL A 119 -0.63 15.63 3.09
CA VAL A 119 -0.99 14.27 3.51
C VAL A 119 -1.41 13.42 2.32
N LEU A 120 -0.81 12.24 2.21
CA LEU A 120 -1.26 11.16 1.34
C LEU A 120 -2.31 10.33 2.06
N HIS A 121 -3.49 10.19 1.46
CA HIS A 121 -4.56 9.35 2.00
C HIS A 121 -4.72 8.07 1.17
N LEU A 122 -4.47 6.92 1.79
CA LEU A 122 -4.59 5.60 1.19
C LEU A 122 -5.81 4.87 1.75
N ARG A 123 -6.56 4.20 0.89
CA ARG A 123 -7.67 3.33 1.26
C ARG A 123 -7.41 1.90 0.77
N LEU A 124 -7.75 0.96 1.63
CA LEU A 124 -7.87 -0.45 1.31
C LEU A 124 -9.33 -0.84 1.50
N ASP A 125 -9.98 -1.28 0.42
CA ASP A 125 -11.27 -1.96 0.50
C ASP A 125 -11.02 -3.46 0.36
N LEU A 126 -11.48 -4.26 1.33
CA LEU A 126 -11.22 -5.70 1.37
C LEU A 126 -12.53 -6.47 1.55
N LYS A 127 -12.71 -7.52 0.74
CA LYS A 127 -13.92 -8.36 0.68
C LYS A 127 -13.52 -9.83 0.65
N VAL A 128 -14.23 -10.65 1.42
CA VAL A 128 -14.12 -12.13 1.42
C VAL A 128 -15.22 -12.69 0.54
#